data_AF-A0A8T3WBD5-F1
#
_entry.id   AF-A0A8T3WBD5-F1
#
_cell.length_a   1.000
_cell.length_b   1.000
_cell.length_c   1.000
_cell.angle_alpha   90.00
_cell.angle_beta   90.00
_cell.angle_gamma   90.00
#
_symmetry.space_group_name_H-M   'P 1'
#
loop_
_entity.id
_entity.type
_entity.pdbx_description
1 polymer ?
#
loop_
_entity_poly.entity_id
_entity_poly.type
_entity_poly.pdbx_seq_one_letter_code
_entity_poly.pdbx_strand_id
1 'polypeptide(L)'
;MVLEGEVIPGITSLTNFTPIIVLGIVLGLYELILIHRDESFRGSHWFGHGLHSVLFMFVALFFVFNTEYFLNITGLGEKGWPLISNPWIVRVIIGLILNIKMHATSAVIKGGLRGSMTGGMAEHWTHTTIVSVLVILSPLYWPIIANFLPEWAGGSVVSE
;
A
#
# COMPACT_ATOMS: atom_id res chain seq x y z
N MET A 1 -27.44 0.99 -19.66
CA MET A 1 -26.80 -0.20 -20.25
C MET A 1 -26.85 -1.27 -19.18
N VAL A 2 -27.71 -2.26 -19.39
CA VAL A 2 -27.93 -3.36 -18.44
C VAL A 2 -26.82 -4.37 -18.70
N LEU A 3 -25.88 -4.50 -17.76
CA LEU A 3 -24.91 -5.59 -17.77
C LEU A 3 -25.55 -6.74 -17.00
N GLU A 4 -26.04 -7.72 -17.74
CA GLU A 4 -26.53 -8.98 -17.20
C GLU A 4 -25.35 -9.74 -16.57
N GLY A 5 -25.44 -10.01 -15.27
CA GLY A 5 -24.85 -11.20 -14.66
C GLY A 5 -23.35 -11.28 -14.40
N GLU A 6 -22.49 -10.40 -14.94
CA GLU A 6 -21.07 -10.43 -14.57
C GLU A 6 -20.83 -9.72 -13.24
N VAL A 7 -20.48 -10.51 -12.22
CA VAL A 7 -19.95 -9.98 -10.95
C VAL A 7 -18.65 -9.26 -11.29
N ILE A 8 -18.71 -7.93 -11.42
CA ILE A 8 -17.52 -7.11 -11.58
C ILE A 8 -16.60 -7.40 -10.38
N PRO A 9 -15.38 -7.94 -10.57
CA PRO A 9 -14.45 -8.14 -9.48
C PRO A 9 -14.17 -6.78 -8.82
N GLY A 10 -14.69 -6.61 -7.61
CA GLY A 10 -14.71 -5.35 -6.87
C GLY A 10 -15.45 -5.51 -5.54
N ILE A 11 -15.30 -4.55 -4.62
CA ILE A 11 -15.86 -4.62 -3.26
C ILE A 11 -17.39 -4.73 -3.27
N THR A 12 -17.90 -5.95 -3.21
CA THR A 12 -19.31 -6.25 -2.93
C THR A 12 -19.48 -6.94 -1.57
N SER A 13 -18.38 -7.32 -0.91
CA SER A 13 -18.39 -8.01 0.38
C SER A 13 -17.19 -7.64 1.27
N LEU A 14 -17.33 -7.81 2.58
CA LEU A 14 -16.28 -7.62 3.60
C LEU A 14 -15.00 -8.41 3.29
N THR A 15 -15.12 -9.56 2.63
CA THR A 15 -14.01 -10.41 2.15
C THR A 15 -13.04 -9.67 1.23
N ASN A 16 -13.49 -8.60 0.56
CA ASN A 16 -12.65 -7.80 -0.35
C ASN A 16 -11.82 -6.74 0.40
N PHE A 17 -12.09 -6.50 1.69
CA PHE A 17 -11.29 -5.63 2.55
C PHE A 17 -10.25 -6.37 3.38
N THR A 18 -10.44 -7.66 3.64
CA THR A 18 -9.54 -8.49 4.43
C THR A 18 -8.06 -8.37 4.01
N PRO A 19 -7.68 -8.52 2.72
CA PRO A 19 -6.29 -8.30 2.29
C PRO A 19 -5.76 -6.92 2.67
N ILE A 20 -6.57 -5.88 2.47
CA ILE A 20 -6.18 -4.49 2.75
C ILE A 20 -5.94 -4.29 4.24
N ILE A 21 -6.81 -4.86 5.08
CA ILE A 21 -6.70 -4.73 6.53
C ILE A 21 -5.47 -5.47 7.05
N VAL A 22 -5.34 -6.75 6.70
CA VAL A 22 -4.27 -7.61 7.20
C VAL A 22 -2.90 -7.11 6.70
N LEU A 23 -2.77 -6.87 5.39
CA LEU A 23 -1.51 -6.37 4.84
C LEU A 23 -1.22 -4.94 5.27
N GLY A 24 -2.24 -4.10 5.42
CA GLY A 24 -2.08 -2.74 5.94
C GLY A 24 -1.54 -2.72 7.37
N ILE A 25 -2.00 -3.64 8.23
CA ILE A 25 -1.45 -3.81 9.57
C ILE A 25 -0.01 -4.32 9.51
N VAL A 26 0.26 -5.40 8.76
CA VAL A 26 1.58 -6.03 8.71
C VAL A 26 2.64 -5.07 8.15
N LEU A 27 2.38 -4.49 6.97
CA LEU A 27 3.28 -3.52 6.36
C LEU A 27 3.32 -2.22 7.16
N GLY A 28 2.20 -1.84 7.79
CA GLY A 28 2.09 -0.67 8.66
C GLY A 28 2.99 -0.74 9.88
N LEU A 29 2.98 -1.87 10.57
CA LEU A 29 3.87 -2.11 11.69
C LEU A 29 5.33 -2.14 11.24
N TYR A 30 5.63 -2.78 10.10
CA TYR A 30 6.97 -2.78 9.53
C TYR A 30 7.48 -1.34 9.27
N GLU A 31 6.69 -0.51 8.61
CA GLU A 31 7.05 0.88 8.32
C GLU A 31 7.17 1.71 9.60
N LEU A 32 6.27 1.51 10.57
CA LEU A 32 6.33 2.21 11.86
C LEU A 32 7.62 1.88 12.63
N ILE A 33 8.08 0.62 12.58
CA ILE A 33 9.35 0.19 13.19
C ILE A 33 10.54 0.86 12.50
N LEU A 34 10.53 0.97 11.17
CA LEU A 34 11.60 1.61 10.41
C LEU A 34 11.66 3.12 10.66
N ILE A 35 10.52 3.80 10.62
CA ILE A 35 10.44 5.23 10.96
C ILE A 35 10.84 5.46 12.41
N HIS A 36 10.44 4.59 13.34
CA HIS A 36 10.93 4.65 14.70
C HIS A 36 12.46 4.55 14.75
N ARG A 37 13.05 3.57 14.09
CA ARG A 37 14.52 3.39 14.06
C ARG A 37 15.23 4.62 13.48
N ASP A 38 14.67 5.20 12.42
CA ASP A 38 15.28 6.29 11.64
C ASP A 38 15.07 7.67 12.30
N GLU A 39 13.97 7.86 13.02
CA GLU A 39 13.56 9.14 13.60
C GLU A 39 13.44 9.14 15.13
N SER A 40 13.85 8.08 15.84
CA SER A 40 13.81 8.05 17.31
C SER A 40 14.93 8.88 17.93
N PHE A 41 14.68 10.19 18.02
CA PHE A 41 15.52 11.15 18.73
C PHE A 41 14.68 12.20 19.46
N ARG A 42 15.33 12.95 20.36
CA ARG A 42 14.66 13.93 21.22
C ARG A 42 14.03 15.06 20.41
N GLY A 43 12.72 15.27 20.58
CA GLY A 43 11.94 16.27 19.84
C GLY A 43 11.41 15.79 18.49
N SER A 44 11.58 14.51 18.16
CA SER A 44 11.02 13.91 16.96
C SER A 44 9.52 13.63 17.09
N HIS A 45 8.79 13.85 15.99
CA HIS A 45 7.38 13.47 15.81
C HIS A 45 7.23 12.14 15.07
N TRP A 46 8.22 11.24 15.19
CA TRP A 46 8.29 9.96 14.47
C TRP A 46 6.98 9.16 14.52
N PHE A 47 6.28 9.13 15.66
CA PHE A 47 5.04 8.36 15.79
C PHE A 47 3.92 8.95 14.92
N GLY A 48 3.82 10.28 14.86
CA GLY A 48 2.86 10.96 13.99
C GLY A 48 3.18 10.73 12.51
N HIS A 49 4.46 10.77 12.15
CA HIS A 49 4.93 10.48 10.79
C HIS A 49 4.68 9.03 10.39
N GLY A 50 4.97 8.09 11.29
CA GLY A 50 4.69 6.68 11.12
C GLY A 50 3.19 6.43 10.93
N LEU A 51 2.34 6.98 11.79
CA LEU A 51 0.89 6.83 11.66
C LEU A 51 0.36 7.42 10.34
N HIS A 52 0.91 8.55 9.89
CA HIS A 52 0.53 9.14 8.60
C HIS A 52 0.92 8.24 7.42
N SER A 53 2.11 7.64 7.48
CA SER A 53 2.59 6.69 6.46
C SER A 53 1.75 5.42 6.43
N VAL A 54 1.40 4.88 7.60
CA VAL A 54 0.47 3.75 7.75
C VAL A 54 -0.87 4.06 7.08
N LEU A 55 -1.45 5.23 7.34
CA LEU A 55 -2.72 5.62 6.73
C LEU A 55 -2.64 5.65 5.19
N PHE A 56 -1.59 6.26 4.63
CA PHE A 56 -1.40 6.27 3.18
C PHE A 56 -1.22 4.88 2.59
N MET A 57 -0.62 3.96 3.32
CA MET A 57 -0.49 2.58 2.88
C MET A 57 -1.82 1.84 2.82
N PHE A 58 -2.72 2.01 3.80
CA PHE A 58 -4.08 1.48 3.71
C PHE A 58 -4.80 2.01 2.48
N VAL A 59 -4.68 3.31 2.20
CA VAL A 59 -5.26 3.94 1.01
C VAL A 59 -4.67 3.35 -0.27
N ALA A 60 -3.34 3.19 -0.34
CA ALA A 60 -2.68 2.62 -1.50
C ALA A 60 -3.07 1.15 -1.74
N LEU A 61 -3.09 0.32 -0.69
CA LEU A 61 -3.56 -1.06 -0.75
C LEU A 61 -5.01 -1.13 -1.23
N PHE A 62 -5.87 -0.25 -0.72
CA PHE A 62 -7.25 -0.15 -1.19
C PHE A 62 -7.32 0.09 -2.69
N PHE A 63 -6.53 1.03 -3.24
CA PHE A 63 -6.50 1.25 -4.68
C PHE A 63 -5.88 0.08 -5.46
N VAL A 64 -4.84 -0.57 -4.95
CA VAL A 64 -4.17 -1.70 -5.60
C VAL A 64 -5.10 -2.91 -5.73
N PHE A 65 -5.80 -3.27 -4.66
CA PHE A 65 -6.76 -4.39 -4.67
C PHE A 65 -8.02 -4.09 -5.47
N ASN A 66 -8.33 -2.82 -5.71
CA ASN A 66 -9.55 -2.40 -6.43
C ASN A 66 -9.27 -1.77 -7.78
N THR A 67 -8.05 -1.92 -8.33
CA THR A 67 -7.66 -1.28 -9.58
C THR A 67 -8.60 -1.64 -10.74
N GLU A 68 -8.98 -2.90 -10.86
CA GLU A 68 -9.89 -3.36 -11.93
C GLU A 68 -11.29 -2.75 -11.78
N TYR A 69 -11.82 -2.75 -10.56
CA TYR A 69 -13.07 -2.06 -10.24
C TYR A 69 -13.03 -0.58 -10.64
N PHE A 70 -11.94 0.14 -10.33
CA PHE A 70 -11.77 1.54 -10.72
C PHE A 70 -11.69 1.73 -12.24
N LEU A 71 -11.00 0.86 -12.95
CA LEU A 71 -10.91 0.92 -14.41
C LEU A 71 -12.27 0.68 -15.09
N ASN A 72 -13.08 -0.20 -14.52
CA ASN A 72 -14.41 -0.51 -15.02
C ASN A 72 -15.38 0.65 -14.77
N ILE A 73 -15.48 1.18 -13.54
CA ILE A 73 -16.43 2.26 -13.23
C ILE A 73 -16.10 3.58 -13.95
N THR A 74 -14.82 3.82 -14.23
CA THR A 74 -14.39 5.02 -14.96
C THR A 74 -14.46 4.86 -16.48
N GLY A 75 -14.73 3.64 -16.97
CA GLY A 75 -14.65 3.28 -18.39
C GLY A 75 -13.25 3.42 -18.98
N LEU A 76 -12.21 3.56 -18.14
CA LEU A 76 -10.83 3.72 -18.59
C LEU A 76 -10.23 2.41 -19.09
N GLY A 77 -10.72 1.26 -18.61
CA GLY A 77 -10.32 -0.06 -19.11
C GLY A 77 -10.60 -0.25 -20.61
N GLU A 78 -11.77 0.23 -21.06
CA GLU A 78 -12.25 0.01 -22.44
C GLU A 78 -11.66 0.99 -23.47
N LYS A 79 -11.09 2.13 -23.02
CA LYS A 79 -10.53 3.15 -23.91
C LYS A 79 -9.26 2.72 -24.66
N GLY A 80 -8.65 1.59 -24.29
CA GLY A 80 -7.46 1.05 -24.95
C GLY A 80 -6.21 1.93 -24.82
N TRP A 81 -6.16 2.82 -23.83
CA TRP A 81 -5.00 3.67 -23.58
C TRP A 81 -3.91 2.85 -22.84
N PRO A 82 -2.74 2.59 -23.45
CA PRO A 82 -1.79 1.61 -22.93
C PRO A 82 -1.37 1.84 -21.47
N LEU A 83 -1.24 3.10 -21.05
CA LEU A 83 -0.80 3.47 -19.71
C LEU A 83 -1.89 3.39 -18.63
N ILE A 84 -3.14 3.63 -19.00
CA ILE A 84 -4.23 3.80 -18.03
C ILE A 84 -5.15 2.58 -18.05
N SER A 85 -5.33 1.91 -19.19
CA SER A 85 -6.16 0.72 -19.32
C SER A 85 -5.50 -0.55 -18.76
N ASN A 86 -4.20 -0.51 -18.43
CA ASN A 86 -3.49 -1.65 -17.86
C ASN A 86 -3.48 -1.60 -16.32
N PRO A 87 -4.11 -2.56 -15.62
CA PRO A 87 -4.15 -2.58 -14.16
C PRO A 87 -2.76 -2.55 -13.49
N TRP A 88 -1.76 -3.20 -14.09
CA TRP A 88 -0.41 -3.24 -13.54
C TRP A 88 0.26 -1.87 -13.57
N ILE A 89 0.08 -1.11 -14.64
CA ILE A 89 0.66 0.22 -14.75
C ILE A 89 0.01 1.15 -13.72
N VAL A 90 -1.31 1.06 -13.55
CA VAL A 90 -2.03 1.83 -12.52
C VAL A 90 -1.54 1.48 -11.11
N ARG A 91 -1.36 0.19 -10.80
CA ARG A 91 -0.78 -0.25 -9.52
C ARG A 91 0.61 0.32 -9.30
N VAL A 92 1.47 0.29 -10.32
CA VAL A 92 2.81 0.89 -10.25
C VAL A 92 2.73 2.39 -10.00
N ILE A 93 1.84 3.12 -10.68
CA ILE A 93 1.63 4.56 -10.44
C ILE A 93 1.21 4.82 -8.99
N ILE A 94 0.29 4.03 -8.45
CA ILE A 94 -0.14 4.11 -7.05
C ILE A 94 1.04 3.89 -6.10
N GLY A 95 1.84 2.85 -6.33
CA GLY A 95 3.02 2.56 -5.52
C GLY A 95 4.10 3.64 -5.62
N LEU A 96 4.28 4.26 -6.78
CA LEU A 96 5.18 5.42 -6.92
C LEU A 96 4.69 6.62 -6.13
N ILE A 97 3.38 6.91 -6.17
CA ILE A 97 2.77 7.98 -5.37
C ILE A 97 2.96 7.70 -3.88
N LEU A 98 2.74 6.46 -3.43
CA LEU A 98 2.96 6.04 -2.05
C LEU A 98 4.42 6.26 -1.64
N ASN A 99 5.39 5.81 -2.44
CA ASN A 99 6.82 5.96 -2.18
C ASN A 99 7.19 7.43 -2.00
N ILE A 100 6.76 8.29 -2.92
CA ILE A 100 7.01 9.73 -2.86
C ILE A 100 6.39 10.34 -1.60
N LYS A 101 5.17 9.95 -1.24
CA LYS A 101 4.47 10.46 -0.04
C LYS A 101 5.19 10.06 1.24
N MET A 102 5.52 8.78 1.41
CA MET A 102 6.26 8.28 2.56
C MET A 102 7.65 8.92 2.66
N HIS A 103 8.36 9.01 1.54
CA HIS A 103 9.65 9.69 1.50
C HIS A 103 9.54 11.17 1.90
N ALA A 104 8.55 11.90 1.37
CA ALA A 104 8.34 13.30 1.70
C ALA A 104 8.06 13.50 3.20
N THR A 105 7.28 12.62 3.84
CA THR A 105 7.03 12.68 5.29
C THR A 105 8.32 12.50 6.09
N SER A 106 9.21 11.60 5.67
CA SER A 106 10.52 11.40 6.33
C SER A 106 11.53 12.53 6.08
N ALA A 107 11.42 13.25 4.95
CA ALA A 107 12.38 14.29 4.55
C ALA A 107 12.19 15.62 5.29
N VAL A 108 10.98 15.93 5.77
CA VAL A 108 10.62 17.26 6.33
C VAL A 108 11.36 17.58 7.63
N ILE A 109 11.88 16.61 8.39
CA ILE A 109 12.57 16.90 9.66
C ILE A 109 13.97 17.53 9.47
N LYS A 110 14.62 17.36 8.31
CA LYS A 110 15.99 17.89 8.10
C LYS A 110 16.07 19.34 7.61
N GLY A 111 14.92 20.02 7.45
CA GLY A 111 14.86 21.45 7.11
C GLY A 111 15.23 22.42 8.25
N GLY A 112 15.42 21.93 9.48
CA GLY A 112 15.90 22.72 10.62
C GLY A 112 17.44 22.66 10.75
N LEU A 113 18.05 23.78 11.18
CA LEU A 113 19.49 24.11 11.29
C LEU A 113 20.49 23.06 11.86
N ARG A 114 20.05 21.84 12.22
CA ARG A 114 20.88 20.73 12.74
C ARG A 114 20.83 19.44 11.91
N GLY A 115 20.05 19.36 10.84
CA GLY A 115 19.80 18.12 10.08
C GLY A 115 20.78 17.79 8.95
N SER A 116 21.89 18.52 8.82
CA SER A 116 22.80 18.42 7.68
C SER A 116 23.98 17.48 7.96
N MET A 117 24.12 16.46 7.10
CA MET A 117 25.38 15.84 6.64
C MET A 117 25.91 14.49 7.17
N THR A 118 25.23 13.67 7.98
CA THR A 118 25.88 12.42 8.46
C THR A 118 25.12 11.09 8.37
N GLY A 119 23.92 11.01 7.80
CA GLY A 119 23.28 9.71 7.61
C GLY A 119 22.08 9.67 6.68
N GLY A 120 22.17 8.83 5.65
CA GLY A 120 21.02 8.04 5.21
C GLY A 120 20.13 8.55 4.07
N MET A 121 20.57 9.45 3.18
CA MET A 121 19.70 9.84 2.05
C MET A 121 19.35 8.66 1.13
N ALA A 122 20.24 7.68 0.95
CA ALA A 122 19.95 6.44 0.23
C ALA A 122 19.23 5.38 1.09
N GLU A 123 19.46 5.38 2.41
CA GLU A 123 18.88 4.41 3.34
C GLU A 123 17.37 4.63 3.50
N HIS A 124 16.91 5.88 3.52
CA HIS A 124 15.48 6.18 3.63
C HIS A 124 14.68 5.84 2.37
N TRP A 125 15.26 6.03 1.18
CA TRP A 125 14.59 5.63 -0.06
C TRP A 125 14.46 4.11 -0.21
N THR A 126 15.40 3.36 0.36
CA THR A 126 15.44 1.91 0.20
C THR A 126 14.22 1.27 0.86
N HIS A 127 13.89 1.65 2.10
CA HIS A 127 12.77 1.03 2.80
C HIS A 127 11.40 1.48 2.25
N THR A 128 11.21 2.76 1.94
CA THR A 128 9.94 3.25 1.35
C THR A 128 9.73 2.64 -0.05
N THR A 129 10.81 2.39 -0.79
CA THR A 129 10.75 1.67 -2.07
C THR A 129 10.38 0.21 -1.86
N ILE A 130 10.98 -0.49 -0.89
CA ILE A 130 10.62 -1.88 -0.55
C ILE A 130 9.14 -1.96 -0.18
N VAL A 131 8.65 -1.10 0.72
CA VAL A 131 7.23 -1.08 1.12
C VAL A 131 6.33 -0.83 -0.09
N SER A 132 6.71 0.11 -0.96
CA SER A 132 5.92 0.42 -2.16
C SER A 132 5.87 -0.76 -3.14
N VAL A 133 6.98 -1.48 -3.33
CA VAL A 133 7.02 -2.71 -4.13
C VAL A 133 6.15 -3.80 -3.51
N LEU A 134 6.22 -3.99 -2.19
CA LEU A 134 5.35 -4.93 -1.48
C LEU A 134 3.87 -4.56 -1.67
N VAL A 135 3.51 -3.28 -1.55
CA VAL A 135 2.14 -2.82 -1.81
C VAL A 135 1.72 -3.12 -3.25
N ILE A 136 2.54 -2.84 -4.27
CA ILE A 136 2.24 -3.15 -5.68
C ILE A 136 2.01 -4.66 -5.90
N LEU A 137 2.86 -5.49 -5.30
CA LEU A 137 2.84 -6.94 -5.47
C LEU A 137 1.83 -7.64 -4.54
N SER A 138 1.16 -6.91 -3.66
CA SER A 138 0.23 -7.46 -2.68
C SER A 138 -0.86 -8.38 -3.24
N PRO A 139 -1.44 -8.14 -4.43
CA PRO A 139 -2.42 -9.08 -4.99
C PRO A 139 -1.81 -10.43 -5.38
N LEU A 140 -0.50 -10.49 -5.65
CA LEU A 140 0.18 -11.73 -6.05
C LEU A 140 0.49 -12.63 -4.86
N TYR A 141 0.96 -12.04 -3.76
CA TYR A 141 1.36 -12.81 -2.60
C TYR A 141 0.25 -12.96 -1.56
N TRP A 142 -0.84 -12.17 -1.63
CA TRP A 142 -1.97 -12.33 -0.73
C TRP A 142 -2.55 -13.75 -0.72
N PRO A 143 -2.81 -14.42 -1.87
CA PRO A 143 -3.31 -15.79 -1.87
C PRO A 143 -2.39 -16.78 -1.16
N ILE A 144 -1.08 -16.51 -1.13
CA ILE A 144 -0.10 -17.34 -0.41
C ILE A 144 -0.24 -17.10 1.10
N ILE A 145 -0.29 -15.83 1.52
CA ILE A 145 -0.43 -15.46 2.94
C ILE A 145 -1.75 -15.96 3.52
N ALA A 146 -2.84 -15.85 2.76
CA ALA A 146 -4.17 -16.26 3.17
C ALA A 146 -4.20 -17.73 3.67
N ASN A 147 -3.43 -18.64 3.07
CA ASN A 147 -3.38 -20.05 3.49
C ASN A 147 -2.86 -20.28 4.93
N PHE A 148 -2.18 -19.29 5.50
CA PHE A 148 -1.63 -19.37 6.86
C PHE A 148 -2.46 -18.59 7.89
N LEU A 149 -3.57 -17.98 7.46
CA LEU A 149 -4.44 -17.18 8.30
C LEU A 149 -5.68 -17.97 8.73
N PRO A 150 -6.28 -17.64 9.88
CA PRO A 150 -7.59 -18.18 10.23
C PRO A 150 -8.67 -17.67 9.27
N GLU A 151 -9.80 -18.38 9.21
CA GLU A 151 -10.92 -18.08 8.29
C GLU A 151 -11.40 -16.62 8.40
N TRP A 152 -11.53 -16.10 9.63
CA TRP A 152 -11.96 -14.71 9.86
C TRP A 152 -10.98 -13.67 9.31
N ALA A 153 -9.72 -14.04 9.07
CA ALA A 153 -8.68 -13.22 8.47
C ALA A 153 -8.43 -13.54 6.99
N GLY A 154 -9.35 -14.28 6.34
CA GLY A 154 -9.32 -14.56 4.91
C GLY A 154 -8.65 -15.89 4.54
N GLY A 155 -8.34 -16.75 5.51
CA GLY A 155 -7.86 -18.09 5.23
C GLY A 155 -8.94 -19.04 4.73
N SER A 156 -8.53 -20.07 4.01
CA SER A 156 -9.43 -21.14 3.56
C SER A 156 -9.84 -22.03 4.72
N VAL A 157 -11.11 -22.46 4.74
CA VAL A 157 -11.55 -23.55 5.61
C VAL A 157 -10.83 -24.82 5.16
N VAL A 158 -9.92 -25.33 5.98
CA VAL A 158 -9.39 -26.68 5.78
C VAL A 158 -10.53 -27.61 6.22
N SER A 159 -11.30 -28.11 5.27
CA SER A 159 -12.22 -29.21 5.54
C SER A 159 -11.39 -30.45 5.86
N GLU A 160 -11.39 -30.88 7.12
CA GLU A 160 -10.84 -32.17 7.55
C GLU A 160 -11.59 -33.35 6.91
#